data_AF-A0A957LHP7-F1
#
_entry.id   AF-A0A957LHP7-F1
#
_cell.length_a   1.000
_cell.length_b   1.000
_cell.length_c   1.000
_cell.angle_alpha   90.00
_cell.angle_beta   90.00
_cell.angle_gamma   90.00
#
_symmetry.space_group_name_H-M   'P 1'
#
loop_
_entity.id
_entity.type
_entity.pdbx_description
1 polymer ?
#
loop_
_entity_poly.entity_id
_entity_poly.type
_entity_poly.pdbx_seq_one_letter_code
_entity_poly.pdbx_strand_id
1 'polypeptide(L)'
;TLQEGALFSKEENRWRLQTAGWSRALYLLLTFNLFVNSLIVFITPTSGLAMLVQTLLLAFLATWWLLPALAYLAEAAAAFTILEYGSYTSAAISSLPISLAVIALVYGGLSYGATVLHHKYIRWPEQVLFWTRPLQIGSWIVSLIALLTSFGVAAAPGVDAARMFIAVFAILGLLYLTIALVEQKPRVGYGALLLLLMSWSMWLLLIQQENEIQLYALPASTYLLGIGWMEWRLGNKRLASWIDRVAFVLLIGSALWQSFGDWGGLYALLLIAEGLVLVWIGSMRHMRRHLYIGVMAVLLAIVSQILEPLFNLNAFILLLLGAALTIIGIGLERRLEAVRVLSKEFRTRLEDWD
;
A
#
# COMPACT_ATOMS: atom_id res chain seq x y z
N THR A 1 4.50 -30.66 -18.92
CA THR A 1 5.89 -31.10 -18.73
C THR A 1 6.50 -31.87 -19.90
N LEU A 2 5.76 -32.62 -20.74
CA LEU A 2 6.32 -33.14 -22.03
C LEU A 2 5.95 -32.29 -23.27
N GLN A 3 4.84 -31.54 -23.23
CA GLN A 3 4.46 -30.63 -24.33
C GLN A 3 5.30 -29.33 -24.39
N GLU A 4 5.78 -28.83 -23.25
CA GLU A 4 6.63 -27.62 -23.22
C GLU A 4 8.00 -27.87 -23.86
N GLY A 5 8.57 -29.08 -23.70
CA GLY A 5 9.86 -29.43 -24.31
C GLY A 5 9.85 -29.44 -25.84
N ALA A 6 8.72 -29.79 -26.47
CA ALA A 6 8.58 -29.83 -27.92
C ALA A 6 8.32 -28.44 -28.54
N LEU A 7 7.78 -27.49 -27.78
CA LEU A 7 7.60 -26.11 -28.22
C LEU A 7 8.93 -25.33 -28.20
N PHE A 8 9.74 -25.52 -27.16
CA PHE A 8 11.06 -24.88 -27.05
C PHE A 8 12.00 -25.29 -28.18
N SER A 9 12.04 -26.57 -28.58
CA SER A 9 12.96 -27.02 -29.64
C SER A 9 12.61 -26.46 -31.03
N LYS A 10 11.33 -26.13 -31.26
CA LYS A 10 10.85 -25.61 -32.55
C LYS A 10 11.13 -24.12 -32.69
N GLU A 11 10.99 -23.35 -31.61
CA GLU A 11 11.41 -21.94 -31.57
C GLU A 11 12.93 -21.80 -31.68
N GLU A 12 13.70 -22.65 -30.99
CA GLU A 12 15.16 -22.61 -31.00
C GLU A 12 15.74 -22.85 -32.40
N ASN A 13 15.13 -23.74 -33.19
CA ASN A 13 15.50 -23.97 -34.58
C ASN A 13 15.12 -22.81 -35.53
N ARG A 14 14.00 -22.12 -35.27
CA ARG A 14 13.60 -20.94 -36.06
C ARG A 14 14.57 -19.77 -35.85
N TRP A 15 15.02 -19.59 -34.61
CA TRP A 15 16.05 -18.64 -34.24
C TRP A 15 17.39 -18.94 -34.91
N ARG A 16 17.83 -20.21 -34.97
CA ARG A 16 19.08 -20.58 -35.63
C ARG A 16 19.06 -20.33 -37.14
N LEU A 17 17.94 -20.56 -37.81
CA LEU A 17 17.82 -20.40 -39.27
C LEU A 17 17.72 -18.93 -39.70
N GLN A 18 17.10 -18.04 -38.91
CA GLN A 18 17.06 -16.61 -39.23
C GLN A 18 18.30 -15.82 -38.78
N THR A 19 19.16 -16.39 -37.92
CA THR A 19 20.34 -15.70 -37.36
C THR A 19 21.69 -16.23 -37.83
N ALA A 20 21.73 -17.14 -38.81
CA ALA A 20 22.96 -17.61 -39.43
C ALA A 20 23.39 -16.67 -40.57
N GLY A 21 24.22 -15.67 -40.26
CA GLY A 21 24.79 -14.76 -41.26
C GLY A 21 25.51 -13.55 -40.66
N TRP A 22 26.18 -12.76 -41.52
CA TRP A 22 26.91 -11.51 -41.22
C TRP A 22 26.10 -10.46 -40.43
N SER A 23 24.78 -10.63 -40.36
CA SER A 23 23.88 -9.76 -39.62
C SER A 23 24.18 -9.71 -38.11
N ARG A 24 24.65 -10.80 -37.48
CA ARG A 24 24.99 -10.82 -36.04
C ARG A 24 26.05 -9.79 -35.64
N ALA A 25 27.13 -9.72 -36.41
CA ALA A 25 28.22 -8.78 -36.14
C ALA A 25 27.73 -7.34 -36.32
N LEU A 26 26.91 -7.10 -37.35
CA LEU A 26 26.31 -5.79 -37.61
C LEU A 26 25.35 -5.38 -36.48
N TYR A 27 24.56 -6.31 -35.93
CA TYR A 27 23.69 -6.05 -34.78
C TYR A 27 24.48 -5.67 -33.54
N LEU A 28 25.49 -6.49 -33.18
CA LEU A 28 26.32 -6.22 -32.02
C LEU A 28 27.03 -4.87 -32.14
N LEU A 29 27.56 -4.56 -33.32
CA LEU A 29 28.27 -3.31 -33.58
C LEU A 29 27.31 -2.12 -33.52
N LEU A 30 26.09 -2.25 -34.05
CA LEU A 30 25.07 -1.21 -33.96
C LEU A 30 24.59 -1.00 -32.52
N THR A 31 24.29 -2.07 -31.77
CA THR A 31 23.92 -1.95 -30.35
C THR A 31 25.05 -1.36 -29.52
N PHE A 32 26.29 -1.76 -29.79
CA PHE A 32 27.44 -1.22 -29.09
C PHE A 32 27.65 0.26 -29.41
N ASN A 33 27.54 0.65 -30.68
CA ASN A 33 27.64 2.05 -31.10
C ASN A 33 26.52 2.90 -30.47
N LEU A 34 25.29 2.40 -30.45
CA LEU A 34 24.16 3.08 -29.80
C LEU A 34 24.37 3.20 -28.30
N PHE A 35 24.83 2.14 -27.63
CA PHE A 35 25.14 2.16 -26.20
C PHE A 35 26.26 3.15 -25.86
N VAL A 36 27.36 3.11 -26.62
CA VAL A 36 28.50 4.02 -26.44
C VAL A 36 28.07 5.46 -26.67
N ASN A 37 27.29 5.74 -27.73
CA ASN A 37 26.78 7.09 -27.95
C ASN A 37 25.82 7.53 -26.85
N SER A 38 24.93 6.67 -26.35
CA SER A 38 24.07 7.01 -25.22
C SER A 38 24.89 7.34 -23.96
N LEU A 39 25.99 6.61 -23.72
CA LEU A 39 26.88 6.85 -22.59
C LEU A 39 27.70 8.14 -22.76
N ILE A 40 28.16 8.44 -23.97
CA ILE A 40 28.83 9.70 -24.30
C ILE A 40 27.85 10.86 -24.12
N VAL A 41 26.65 10.78 -24.68
CA VAL A 41 25.61 11.80 -24.58
C VAL A 41 25.21 12.06 -23.12
N PHE A 42 25.19 11.02 -22.28
CA PHE A 42 24.96 11.17 -20.85
C PHE A 42 26.08 11.97 -20.14
N ILE A 43 27.34 11.79 -20.56
CA ILE A 43 28.49 12.50 -19.97
C ILE A 43 28.60 13.92 -20.53
N THR A 44 28.38 14.09 -21.83
CA THR A 44 28.39 15.35 -22.54
C THR A 44 26.98 15.62 -23.04
N PRO A 45 26.12 16.30 -22.25
CA PRO A 45 24.72 16.51 -22.63
C PRO A 45 24.67 17.17 -24.01
N THR A 46 24.16 16.42 -24.98
CA THR A 46 24.01 16.90 -26.36
C THR A 46 22.57 17.39 -26.55
N SER A 47 22.15 17.66 -27.78
CA SER A 47 20.73 17.86 -28.05
C SER A 47 19.98 16.55 -27.74
N GLY A 48 19.04 16.55 -26.78
CA GLY A 48 18.21 15.37 -26.46
C GLY A 48 17.46 14.76 -27.66
N LEU A 49 17.38 15.49 -28.79
CA LEU A 49 16.94 14.96 -30.09
C LEU A 49 17.79 13.78 -30.58
N ALA A 50 19.11 13.78 -30.36
CA ALA A 50 19.98 12.71 -30.79
C ALA A 50 19.66 11.40 -30.05
N MET A 51 19.47 11.48 -28.73
CA MET A 51 19.14 10.31 -27.91
C MET A 51 17.72 9.81 -28.17
N LEU A 52 16.78 10.72 -28.46
CA LEU A 52 15.44 10.36 -28.95
C LEU A 52 15.51 9.57 -30.26
N VAL A 53 16.26 10.04 -31.24
CA VAL A 53 16.42 9.34 -32.54
C VAL A 53 17.05 7.97 -32.33
N GLN A 54 18.07 7.85 -31.49
CA GLN A 54 18.70 6.56 -31.16
C GLN A 54 17.73 5.59 -30.49
N THR A 55 16.94 6.08 -29.54
CA THR A 55 15.89 5.32 -28.85
C THR A 55 14.83 4.81 -29.83
N LEU A 56 14.35 5.68 -30.73
CA LEU A 56 13.36 5.30 -31.74
C LEU A 56 13.93 4.28 -32.73
N LEU A 57 15.20 4.41 -33.12
CA LEU A 57 15.90 3.42 -33.94
C LEU A 57 15.99 2.07 -33.23
N LEU A 58 16.40 2.04 -31.95
CA LEU A 58 16.44 0.81 -31.16
C LEU A 58 15.06 0.16 -31.04
N ALA A 59 14.02 0.95 -30.78
CA ALA A 59 12.65 0.46 -30.68
C ALA A 59 12.14 -0.09 -32.02
N PHE A 60 12.43 0.60 -33.12
CA PHE A 60 12.08 0.13 -34.47
C PHE A 60 12.75 -1.22 -34.78
N LEU A 61 14.05 -1.32 -34.52
CA LEU A 61 14.82 -2.54 -34.75
C LEU A 61 14.38 -3.69 -33.83
N ALA A 62 14.10 -3.41 -32.56
CA ALA A 62 13.55 -4.37 -31.62
C ALA A 62 12.20 -4.94 -32.10
N THR A 63 11.34 -4.06 -32.64
CA THR A 63 10.03 -4.44 -33.18
C THR A 63 10.13 -5.25 -34.46
N TRP A 64 11.00 -4.81 -35.38
CA TRP A 64 11.17 -5.46 -36.68
C TRP A 64 11.81 -6.84 -36.58
N TRP A 65 12.75 -7.02 -35.64
CA TRP A 65 13.47 -8.28 -35.44
C TRP A 65 12.94 -9.14 -34.28
N LEU A 66 11.97 -8.65 -33.51
CA LEU A 66 11.38 -9.35 -32.36
C LEU A 66 12.46 -9.85 -31.36
N LEU A 67 13.49 -9.04 -31.13
CA LEU A 67 14.64 -9.36 -30.28
C LEU A 67 14.46 -8.80 -28.87
N PRO A 68 14.17 -9.62 -27.83
CA PRO A 68 13.84 -9.12 -26.49
C PRO A 68 14.94 -8.23 -25.89
N ALA A 69 16.21 -8.58 -26.12
CA ALA A 69 17.35 -7.80 -25.64
C ALA A 69 17.35 -6.35 -26.16
N LEU A 70 16.98 -6.15 -27.44
CA LEU A 70 16.88 -4.80 -28.02
C LEU A 70 15.71 -4.02 -27.43
N ALA A 71 14.62 -4.69 -27.06
CA ALA A 71 13.48 -4.03 -26.43
C ALA A 71 13.85 -3.46 -25.05
N TYR A 72 14.57 -4.22 -24.21
CA TYR A 72 15.06 -3.73 -22.93
C TYR A 72 16.08 -2.58 -23.09
N LEU A 73 16.96 -2.66 -24.12
CA LEU A 73 17.90 -1.57 -24.42
C LEU A 73 17.17 -0.31 -24.91
N ALA A 74 16.14 -0.46 -25.74
CA ALA A 74 15.31 0.65 -26.20
C ALA A 74 14.55 1.29 -25.04
N GLU A 75 14.04 0.49 -24.10
CA GLU A 75 13.36 0.96 -22.89
C GLU A 75 14.32 1.74 -21.98
N ALA A 76 15.53 1.21 -21.74
CA ALA A 76 16.57 1.91 -21.00
C ALA A 76 16.93 3.23 -21.68
N ALA A 77 17.16 3.22 -23.01
CA ALA A 77 17.47 4.41 -23.80
C ALA A 77 16.34 5.46 -23.73
N ALA A 78 15.08 5.03 -23.74
CA ALA A 78 13.93 5.90 -23.58
C ALA A 78 13.90 6.57 -22.20
N ALA A 79 14.14 5.80 -21.14
CA ALA A 79 14.26 6.35 -19.78
C ALA A 79 15.40 7.37 -19.69
N PHE A 80 16.58 7.05 -20.23
CA PHE A 80 17.71 7.98 -20.29
C PHE A 80 17.38 9.24 -21.09
N THR A 81 16.66 9.12 -22.22
CA THR A 81 16.31 10.27 -23.07
C THR A 81 15.44 11.27 -22.29
N ILE A 82 14.50 10.77 -21.49
CA ILE A 82 13.64 11.61 -20.65
C ILE A 82 14.45 12.28 -19.54
N LEU A 83 15.41 11.56 -18.93
CA LEU A 83 16.30 12.11 -17.91
C LEU A 83 17.24 13.18 -18.48
N GLU A 84 17.83 12.95 -19.65
CA GLU A 84 18.66 13.93 -20.35
C GLU A 84 17.85 15.17 -20.73
N TYR A 85 16.63 14.99 -21.26
CA TYR A 85 15.73 16.10 -21.56
C TYR A 85 15.43 16.93 -20.29
N GLY A 86 15.18 16.26 -19.16
CA GLY A 86 15.05 16.92 -17.86
C GLY A 86 16.28 17.74 -17.51
N SER A 87 17.48 17.16 -17.63
CA SER A 87 18.74 17.87 -17.40
C SER A 87 18.95 19.06 -18.33
N TYR A 88 18.58 18.92 -19.62
CA TYR A 88 18.70 19.97 -20.63
C TYR A 88 17.77 21.15 -20.33
N THR A 89 16.56 20.88 -19.85
CA THR A 89 15.61 21.91 -19.41
C THR A 89 15.95 22.51 -18.04
N SER A 90 17.11 22.18 -17.46
CA SER A 90 17.51 22.57 -16.11
C SER A 90 16.47 22.17 -15.05
N ALA A 91 15.76 21.07 -15.27
CA ALA A 91 14.83 20.54 -14.28
C ALA A 91 15.62 20.23 -13.00
N ALA A 92 15.10 20.68 -11.87
CA ALA A 92 15.74 20.46 -10.59
C ALA A 92 15.93 18.95 -10.34
N ILE A 93 17.06 18.55 -9.76
CA ILE A 93 17.37 17.16 -9.39
C ILE A 93 16.25 16.56 -8.50
N SER A 94 15.56 17.41 -7.74
CA SER A 94 14.37 17.06 -6.95
C SER A 94 13.21 16.48 -7.75
N SER A 95 13.13 16.74 -9.06
CA SER A 95 12.07 16.22 -9.93
C SER A 95 12.35 14.80 -10.46
N LEU A 96 13.60 14.33 -10.38
CA LEU A 96 14.02 13.06 -10.98
C LEU A 96 13.23 11.85 -10.47
N PRO A 97 13.01 11.66 -9.15
CA PRO A 97 12.24 10.52 -8.65
C PRO A 97 10.79 10.53 -9.13
N ILE A 98 10.18 11.72 -9.24
CA ILE A 98 8.81 11.89 -9.75
C ILE A 98 8.76 11.51 -11.23
N SER A 99 9.69 12.00 -12.04
CA SER A 99 9.78 11.66 -13.47
C SER A 99 9.95 10.15 -13.69
N LEU A 100 10.82 9.50 -12.90
CA LEU A 100 10.96 8.04 -12.96
C LEU A 100 9.68 7.31 -12.57
N ALA A 101 8.98 7.76 -11.53
CA ALA A 101 7.68 7.18 -11.15
C ALA A 101 6.64 7.32 -12.28
N VAL A 102 6.60 8.48 -12.97
CA VAL A 102 5.73 8.69 -14.14
C VAL A 102 6.09 7.75 -15.29
N ILE A 103 7.38 7.58 -15.61
CA ILE A 103 7.82 6.64 -16.64
C ILE A 103 7.38 5.21 -16.29
N ALA A 104 7.58 4.79 -15.03
CA ALA A 104 7.12 3.48 -14.56
C ALA A 104 5.60 3.32 -14.71
N LEU A 105 4.81 4.36 -14.38
CA LEU A 105 3.36 4.36 -14.56
C LEU A 105 2.98 4.25 -16.04
N VAL A 106 3.66 4.95 -16.94
CA VAL A 106 3.41 4.89 -18.39
C VAL A 106 3.74 3.50 -18.93
N TYR A 107 4.90 2.93 -18.59
CA TYR A 107 5.30 1.59 -19.03
C TYR A 107 4.34 0.51 -18.51
N GLY A 108 3.95 0.59 -17.23
CA GLY A 108 2.94 -0.29 -16.67
C GLY A 108 1.58 -0.11 -17.34
N GLY A 109 1.10 1.13 -17.46
CA GLY A 109 -0.19 1.44 -18.08
C GLY A 109 -0.28 0.94 -19.52
N LEU A 110 0.75 1.16 -20.33
CA LEU A 110 0.80 0.66 -21.71
C LEU A 110 0.85 -0.86 -21.77
N SER A 111 1.68 -1.51 -20.95
CA SER A 111 1.85 -2.96 -21.01
C SER A 111 0.65 -3.74 -20.48
N TYR A 112 0.18 -3.40 -19.28
CA TYR A 112 -0.98 -4.01 -18.66
C TYR A 112 -2.28 -3.64 -19.40
N GLY A 113 -2.40 -2.39 -19.85
CA GLY A 113 -3.52 -1.94 -20.68
C GLY A 113 -3.58 -2.68 -22.02
N ALA A 114 -2.46 -2.81 -22.73
CA ALA A 114 -2.38 -3.59 -23.96
C ALA A 114 -2.74 -5.07 -23.73
N THR A 115 -2.31 -5.66 -22.62
CA THR A 115 -2.62 -7.06 -22.27
C THR A 115 -4.13 -7.27 -22.08
N VAL A 116 -4.79 -6.37 -21.34
CA VAL A 116 -6.25 -6.43 -21.11
C VAL A 116 -7.02 -6.18 -22.40
N LEU A 117 -6.64 -5.15 -23.16
CA LEU A 117 -7.26 -4.83 -24.44
C LEU A 117 -7.12 -5.98 -25.43
N HIS A 118 -5.95 -6.64 -25.44
CA HIS A 118 -5.71 -7.78 -26.30
C HIS A 118 -6.62 -8.97 -25.98
N HIS A 119 -6.74 -9.30 -24.70
CA HIS A 119 -7.52 -10.44 -24.28
C HIS A 119 -9.04 -10.23 -24.46
N LYS A 120 -9.53 -9.00 -24.25
CA LYS A 120 -10.96 -8.73 -24.16
C LYS A 120 -11.59 -8.13 -25.41
N TYR A 121 -10.85 -7.35 -26.21
CA TYR A 121 -11.46 -6.53 -27.26
C TYR A 121 -10.79 -6.61 -28.63
N ILE A 122 -9.45 -6.66 -28.71
CA ILE A 122 -8.72 -6.46 -29.97
C ILE A 122 -7.63 -7.52 -30.13
N ARG A 123 -7.58 -8.25 -31.26
CA ARG A 123 -6.42 -9.12 -31.55
C ARG A 123 -5.28 -8.31 -32.17
N TRP A 124 -4.42 -7.79 -31.31
CA TRP A 124 -3.19 -7.09 -31.70
C TRP A 124 -2.21 -8.03 -32.43
N PRO A 125 -1.41 -7.47 -33.36
CA PRO A 125 -0.37 -8.24 -34.04
C PRO A 125 0.78 -8.58 -33.09
N GLU A 126 1.52 -9.66 -33.38
CA GLU A 126 2.58 -10.20 -32.51
C GLU A 126 3.66 -9.16 -32.17
N GLN A 127 3.93 -8.22 -33.09
CA GLN A 127 4.89 -7.14 -32.88
C GLN A 127 4.53 -6.23 -31.70
N VAL A 128 3.24 -6.01 -31.42
CA VAL A 128 2.81 -5.18 -30.29
C VAL A 128 2.81 -5.99 -29.00
N LEU A 129 2.38 -7.26 -29.06
CA LEU A 129 2.41 -8.15 -27.91
C LEU A 129 3.83 -8.40 -27.39
N PHE A 130 4.80 -8.43 -28.29
CA PHE A 130 6.22 -8.55 -27.97
C PHE A 130 6.69 -7.50 -26.95
N TRP A 131 6.16 -6.28 -26.98
CA TRP A 131 6.53 -5.20 -26.05
C TRP A 131 5.92 -5.31 -24.66
N THR A 132 4.90 -6.14 -24.46
CA THR A 132 4.21 -6.25 -23.16
C THR A 132 5.15 -6.67 -22.04
N ARG A 133 5.99 -7.69 -22.28
CA ARG A 133 6.90 -8.24 -21.26
C ARG A 133 8.08 -7.32 -20.92
N PRO A 134 8.79 -6.72 -21.90
CA PRO A 134 9.80 -5.71 -21.61
C PRO A 134 9.26 -4.56 -20.76
N LEU A 135 8.18 -3.92 -21.22
CA LEU A 135 7.54 -2.79 -20.53
C LEU A 135 7.03 -3.15 -19.13
N GLN A 136 6.54 -4.37 -18.92
CA GLN A 136 6.20 -4.85 -17.58
C GLN A 136 7.43 -4.85 -16.68
N ILE A 137 8.51 -5.54 -17.10
CA ILE A 137 9.73 -5.68 -16.29
C ILE A 137 10.37 -4.32 -16.05
N GLY A 138 10.47 -3.46 -17.07
CA GLY A 138 11.02 -2.14 -16.88
C GLY A 138 10.13 -1.23 -16.03
N SER A 139 8.80 -1.39 -16.02
CA SER A 139 7.96 -0.68 -15.04
C SER A 139 8.31 -1.05 -13.58
N TRP A 140 8.61 -2.33 -13.29
CA TRP A 140 9.06 -2.78 -11.97
C TRP A 140 10.46 -2.27 -11.62
N ILE A 141 11.40 -2.30 -12.57
CA ILE A 141 12.77 -1.83 -12.35
C ILE A 141 12.78 -0.32 -12.14
N VAL A 142 12.13 0.44 -13.03
CA VAL A 142 12.08 1.90 -12.97
C VAL A 142 11.35 2.37 -11.71
N SER A 143 10.27 1.70 -11.28
CA SER A 143 9.60 2.03 -10.01
C SER A 143 10.48 1.79 -8.79
N LEU A 144 11.26 0.71 -8.76
CA LEU A 144 12.24 0.48 -7.70
C LEU A 144 13.33 1.56 -7.69
N ILE A 145 13.85 1.96 -8.85
CA ILE A 145 14.83 3.03 -8.97
C ILE A 145 14.21 4.37 -8.52
N ALA A 146 12.97 4.67 -8.91
CA ALA A 146 12.25 5.86 -8.48
C ALA A 146 12.15 5.93 -6.94
N LEU A 147 11.81 4.80 -6.30
CA LEU A 147 11.74 4.71 -4.85
C LEU A 147 13.12 4.94 -4.19
N LEU A 148 14.16 4.24 -4.65
CA LEU A 148 15.51 4.38 -4.09
C LEU A 148 16.08 5.79 -4.28
N THR A 149 15.88 6.37 -5.46
CA THR A 149 16.33 7.74 -5.75
C THR A 149 15.57 8.77 -4.93
N SER A 150 14.29 8.55 -4.60
CA SER A 150 13.54 9.45 -3.72
C SER A 150 14.18 9.59 -2.33
N PHE A 151 14.67 8.49 -1.74
CA PHE A 151 15.37 8.55 -0.46
C PHE A 151 16.73 9.25 -0.55
N GLY A 152 17.48 9.02 -1.64
CA GLY A 152 18.76 9.68 -1.86
C GLY A 152 18.61 11.19 -2.08
N VAL A 153 17.64 11.60 -2.89
CA VAL A 153 17.37 13.01 -3.21
C VAL A 153 16.74 13.75 -2.03
N ALA A 154 15.95 13.07 -1.20
CA ALA A 154 15.33 13.67 -0.01
C ALA A 154 16.35 14.19 1.02
N ALA A 155 17.59 13.67 1.01
CA ALA A 155 18.66 14.12 1.89
C ALA A 155 19.35 15.42 1.39
N ALA A 156 19.08 15.85 0.15
CA ALA A 156 19.72 17.03 -0.42
C ALA A 156 19.10 18.34 0.14
N PRO A 157 19.92 19.37 0.42
CA PRO A 157 19.43 20.63 0.97
C PRO A 157 18.54 21.36 -0.05
N GLY A 158 17.46 21.98 0.45
CA GLY A 158 16.51 22.75 -0.37
C GLY A 158 15.49 21.91 -1.14
N VAL A 159 15.47 20.59 -0.95
CA VAL A 159 14.46 19.70 -1.54
C VAL A 159 13.22 19.62 -0.64
N ASP A 160 12.04 19.86 -1.21
CA ASP A 160 10.76 19.59 -0.55
C ASP A 160 10.48 18.07 -0.58
N ALA A 161 11.12 17.35 0.34
CA ALA A 161 11.05 15.90 0.43
C ALA A 161 9.61 15.40 0.63
N ALA A 162 8.79 16.15 1.37
CA ALA A 162 7.40 15.81 1.63
C ALA A 162 6.58 15.70 0.34
N ARG A 163 6.58 16.75 -0.49
CA ARG A 163 5.86 16.75 -1.77
C ARG A 163 6.38 15.67 -2.72
N MET A 164 7.68 15.44 -2.72
CA MET A 164 8.30 14.41 -3.55
C MET A 164 7.82 13.00 -3.15
N PHE A 165 7.88 12.63 -1.86
CA PHE A 165 7.41 11.33 -1.39
C PHE A 165 5.91 11.15 -1.64
N ILE A 166 5.10 12.18 -1.38
CA ILE A 166 3.66 12.16 -1.68
C ILE A 166 3.42 11.81 -3.16
N ALA A 167 4.10 12.51 -4.08
CA ALA A 167 3.94 12.28 -5.52
C ALA A 167 4.42 10.87 -5.94
N VAL A 168 5.62 10.46 -5.50
CA VAL A 168 6.18 9.14 -5.84
C VAL A 168 5.29 8.02 -5.31
N PHE A 169 4.84 8.08 -4.06
CA PHE A 169 3.96 7.07 -3.49
C PHE A 169 2.58 7.05 -4.15
N ALA A 170 2.02 8.21 -4.53
CA ALA A 170 0.75 8.27 -5.26
C ALA A 170 0.87 7.59 -6.63
N ILE A 171 1.89 7.95 -7.41
CA ILE A 171 2.09 7.45 -8.77
C ILE A 171 2.40 5.95 -8.75
N LEU A 172 3.30 5.50 -7.88
CA LEU A 172 3.62 4.08 -7.74
C LEU A 172 2.45 3.28 -7.16
N GLY A 173 1.69 3.86 -6.22
CA GLY A 173 0.46 3.28 -5.71
C GLY A 173 -0.58 3.03 -6.81
N LEU A 174 -0.79 3.99 -7.72
CA LEU A 174 -1.67 3.84 -8.88
C LEU A 174 -1.16 2.78 -9.87
N LEU A 175 0.15 2.77 -10.13
CA LEU A 175 0.79 1.74 -10.97
C LEU A 175 0.51 0.35 -10.38
N TYR A 176 0.90 0.10 -9.12
CA TYR A 176 0.73 -1.21 -8.49
C TYR A 176 -0.73 -1.60 -8.33
N LEU A 177 -1.65 -0.64 -8.18
CA LEU A 177 -3.09 -0.91 -8.15
C LEU A 177 -3.56 -1.43 -9.51
N THR A 178 -3.10 -0.79 -10.59
CA THR A 178 -3.38 -1.23 -11.97
C THR A 178 -2.86 -2.65 -12.18
N ILE A 179 -1.62 -2.92 -11.76
CA ILE A 179 -1.01 -4.26 -11.84
C ILE A 179 -1.83 -5.29 -11.07
N ALA A 180 -2.23 -4.97 -9.84
CA ALA A 180 -2.99 -5.86 -8.98
C ALA A 180 -4.35 -6.22 -9.57
N LEU A 181 -5.04 -5.25 -10.20
CA LEU A 181 -6.33 -5.45 -10.86
C LEU A 181 -6.20 -6.32 -12.11
N VAL A 182 -5.15 -6.11 -12.92
CA VAL A 182 -4.95 -6.86 -14.17
C VAL A 182 -4.44 -8.28 -13.92
N GLU A 183 -3.44 -8.44 -13.04
CA GLU A 183 -2.86 -9.75 -12.74
C GLU A 183 -3.66 -10.55 -11.70
N GLN A 184 -4.70 -9.95 -11.11
CA GLN A 184 -5.52 -10.55 -10.04
C GLN A 184 -4.67 -11.03 -8.86
N LYS A 185 -3.57 -10.32 -8.56
CA LYS A 185 -2.69 -10.63 -7.44
C LYS A 185 -3.03 -9.75 -6.23
N PRO A 186 -3.87 -10.22 -5.28
CA PRO A 186 -4.38 -9.38 -4.19
C PRO A 186 -3.25 -8.80 -3.32
N ARG A 187 -2.15 -9.54 -3.15
CA ARG A 187 -0.99 -9.10 -2.36
C ARG A 187 -0.30 -7.86 -2.94
N VAL A 188 -0.24 -7.73 -4.27
CA VAL A 188 0.28 -6.51 -4.91
C VAL A 188 -0.69 -5.36 -4.66
N GLY A 189 -1.99 -5.62 -4.68
CA GLY A 189 -3.03 -4.66 -4.34
C GLY A 189 -2.89 -4.12 -2.91
N TYR A 190 -2.43 -4.96 -1.97
CA TYR A 190 -2.12 -4.51 -0.62
C TYR A 190 -0.93 -3.54 -0.59
N GLY A 191 0.13 -3.82 -1.33
CA GLY A 191 1.25 -2.87 -1.46
C GLY A 191 0.80 -1.54 -2.07
N ALA A 192 -0.02 -1.61 -3.11
CA ALA A 192 -0.54 -0.45 -3.83
C ALA A 192 -1.36 0.49 -2.94
N LEU A 193 -2.37 -0.06 -2.25
CA LEU A 193 -3.24 0.72 -1.37
C LEU A 193 -2.47 1.27 -0.17
N LEU A 194 -1.47 0.55 0.33
CA LEU A 194 -0.59 1.06 1.39
C LEU A 194 0.20 2.29 0.91
N LEU A 195 0.76 2.27 -0.29
CA LEU A 195 1.47 3.42 -0.86
C LEU A 195 0.54 4.63 -1.05
N LEU A 196 -0.67 4.41 -1.55
CA LEU A 196 -1.68 5.47 -1.69
C LEU A 196 -2.07 6.05 -0.32
N LEU A 197 -2.26 5.20 0.68
CA LEU A 197 -2.56 5.61 2.04
C LEU A 197 -1.41 6.39 2.68
N MET A 198 -0.15 5.97 2.46
CA MET A 198 1.04 6.69 2.92
C MET A 198 1.14 8.06 2.24
N SER A 199 0.89 8.13 0.94
CA SER A 199 0.86 9.40 0.20
C SER A 199 -0.18 10.37 0.78
N TRP A 200 -1.41 9.87 0.98
CA TRP A 200 -2.49 10.66 1.56
C TRP A 200 -2.20 11.11 3.00
N SER A 201 -1.65 10.20 3.83
CA SER A 201 -1.27 10.51 5.21
C SER A 201 -0.14 11.54 5.27
N MET A 202 0.87 11.43 4.41
CA MET A 202 1.94 12.42 4.33
C MET A 202 1.42 13.79 3.90
N TRP A 203 0.46 13.84 2.96
CA TRP A 203 -0.14 15.09 2.53
C TRP A 203 -0.89 15.79 3.66
N LEU A 204 -1.74 15.07 4.40
CA LEU A 204 -2.43 15.64 5.55
C LEU A 204 -1.45 16.13 6.63
N LEU A 205 -0.44 15.32 6.96
CA LEU A 205 0.46 15.63 8.07
C LEU A 205 1.44 16.75 7.74
N LEU A 206 2.07 16.69 6.57
CA LEU A 206 3.20 17.56 6.22
C LEU A 206 2.76 18.80 5.45
N ILE A 207 1.64 18.75 4.72
CA ILE A 207 1.16 19.87 3.91
C ILE A 207 0.00 20.58 4.58
N GLN A 208 -1.03 19.84 5.02
CA GLN A 208 -2.18 20.43 5.72
C GLN A 208 -1.90 20.71 7.21
N GLN A 209 -0.83 20.13 7.78
CA GLN A 209 -0.47 20.28 9.20
C GLN A 209 -1.57 19.82 10.16
N GLU A 210 -2.40 18.87 9.71
CA GLU A 210 -3.48 18.30 10.52
C GLU A 210 -2.89 17.31 11.53
N ASN A 211 -2.99 17.61 12.82
CA ASN A 211 -2.41 16.79 13.88
C ASN A 211 -3.40 15.77 14.48
N GLU A 212 -4.62 15.69 13.94
CA GLU A 212 -5.63 14.76 14.42
C GLU A 212 -5.29 13.31 14.02
N ILE A 213 -4.93 12.49 15.01
CA ILE A 213 -4.53 11.09 14.80
C ILE A 213 -5.66 10.28 14.13
N GLN A 214 -6.93 10.55 14.48
CA GLN A 214 -8.08 9.84 13.89
C GLN A 214 -8.17 9.96 12.38
N LEU A 215 -7.77 11.11 11.81
CA LEU A 215 -7.81 11.33 10.36
C LEU A 215 -6.94 10.30 9.64
N TYR A 216 -5.78 9.95 10.19
CA TYR A 216 -4.90 8.91 9.65
C TYR A 216 -5.39 7.51 10.00
N ALA A 217 -5.88 7.36 11.23
CA ALA A 217 -6.19 6.07 11.80
C ALA A 217 -7.42 5.41 11.18
N LEU A 218 -8.44 6.19 10.82
CA LEU A 218 -9.67 5.67 10.22
C LEU A 218 -9.40 4.99 8.86
N PRO A 219 -8.76 5.66 7.88
CA PRO A 219 -8.49 5.02 6.59
C PRO A 219 -7.45 3.90 6.68
N ALA A 220 -6.46 4.02 7.57
CA ALA A 220 -5.50 2.94 7.80
C ALA A 220 -6.17 1.69 8.39
N SER A 221 -7.02 1.86 9.39
CA SER A 221 -7.70 0.74 10.05
C SER A 221 -8.73 0.08 9.13
N THR A 222 -9.54 0.87 8.43
CA THR A 222 -10.51 0.34 7.46
C THR A 222 -9.81 -0.44 6.34
N TYR A 223 -8.67 0.09 5.86
CA TYR A 223 -7.82 -0.61 4.91
C TYR A 223 -7.31 -1.94 5.45
N LEU A 224 -6.71 -1.97 6.65
CA LEU A 224 -6.22 -3.20 7.28
C LEU A 224 -7.35 -4.22 7.50
N LEU A 225 -8.54 -3.80 7.95
CA LEU A 225 -9.71 -4.68 8.08
C LEU A 225 -10.13 -5.27 6.73
N GLY A 226 -10.03 -4.48 5.65
CA GLY A 226 -10.24 -4.96 4.29
C GLY A 226 -9.27 -6.09 3.90
N ILE A 227 -7.97 -5.90 4.16
CA ILE A 227 -6.95 -6.92 3.93
C ILE A 227 -7.23 -8.17 4.79
N GLY A 228 -7.50 -7.98 6.09
CA GLY A 228 -7.77 -9.07 7.02
C GLY A 228 -8.93 -9.94 6.55
N TRP A 229 -10.00 -9.31 6.07
CA TRP A 229 -11.14 -10.02 5.48
C TRP A 229 -10.80 -10.78 4.20
N MET A 230 -10.00 -10.17 3.30
CA MET A 230 -9.56 -10.85 2.08
C MET A 230 -8.65 -12.05 2.36
N GLU A 231 -7.66 -11.90 3.25
CA GLU A 231 -6.75 -12.99 3.66
C GLU A 231 -7.51 -14.12 4.38
N TRP A 232 -8.56 -13.78 5.14
CA TRP A 232 -9.46 -14.78 5.71
C TRP A 232 -10.20 -15.58 4.63
N ARG A 233 -10.71 -14.92 3.58
CA ARG A 233 -11.34 -15.58 2.42
C ARG A 233 -10.36 -16.44 1.63
N LEU A 234 -9.09 -16.06 1.58
CA LEU A 234 -8.00 -16.84 0.97
C LEU A 234 -7.52 -18.01 1.85
N GLY A 235 -8.10 -18.19 3.05
CA GLY A 235 -7.80 -19.30 3.96
C GLY A 235 -6.69 -19.01 4.98
N ASN A 236 -6.06 -17.84 4.93
CA ASN A 236 -4.96 -17.47 5.83
C ASN A 236 -5.45 -16.84 7.14
N LYS A 237 -6.13 -17.66 7.96
CA LYS A 237 -6.80 -17.22 9.19
C LYS A 237 -5.85 -16.59 10.21
N ARG A 238 -4.59 -17.05 10.28
CA ARG A 238 -3.60 -16.55 11.24
C ARG A 238 -3.17 -15.12 10.90
N LEU A 239 -2.84 -14.86 9.64
CA LEU A 239 -2.45 -13.53 9.18
C LEU A 239 -3.63 -12.56 9.29
N ALA A 240 -4.81 -12.95 8.80
CA ALA A 240 -6.04 -12.17 8.92
C ALA A 240 -6.30 -11.74 10.37
N SER A 241 -6.22 -12.70 11.31
CA SER A 241 -6.40 -12.44 12.73
C SER A 241 -5.40 -11.41 13.27
N TRP A 242 -4.13 -11.43 12.85
CA TRP A 242 -3.12 -10.46 13.27
C TRP A 242 -3.36 -9.08 12.68
N ILE A 243 -3.66 -9.01 11.39
CA ILE A 243 -3.99 -7.75 10.70
C ILE A 243 -5.20 -7.09 11.37
N ASP A 244 -6.25 -7.86 11.66
CA ASP A 244 -7.42 -7.35 12.38
C ASP A 244 -7.06 -6.82 13.78
N ARG A 245 -6.10 -7.43 14.50
CA ARG A 245 -5.64 -6.91 15.81
C ARG A 245 -5.02 -5.54 15.64
N VAL A 246 -4.11 -5.41 14.69
CA VAL A 246 -3.42 -4.14 14.41
C VAL A 246 -4.45 -3.09 14.02
N ALA A 247 -5.40 -3.42 13.16
CA ALA A 247 -6.46 -2.51 12.75
C ALA A 247 -7.33 -2.03 13.92
N PHE A 248 -7.75 -2.94 14.82
CA PHE A 248 -8.54 -2.55 15.99
C PHE A 248 -7.74 -1.73 16.99
N VAL A 249 -6.48 -2.08 17.24
CA VAL A 249 -5.60 -1.30 18.11
C VAL A 249 -5.42 0.10 17.55
N LEU A 250 -5.25 0.21 16.23
CA LEU A 250 -5.06 1.48 15.55
C LEU A 250 -6.34 2.33 15.62
N LEU A 251 -7.50 1.76 15.32
CA LEU A 251 -8.81 2.45 15.33
C LEU A 251 -9.25 2.87 16.73
N ILE A 252 -9.33 1.91 17.66
CA ILE A 252 -9.82 2.13 19.03
C ILE A 252 -8.76 2.91 19.81
N GLY A 253 -7.48 2.60 19.61
CA GLY A 253 -6.38 3.25 20.32
C GLY A 253 -6.24 4.72 19.97
N SER A 254 -6.42 5.11 18.70
CA SER A 254 -6.38 6.53 18.31
C SER A 254 -7.55 7.31 18.90
N ALA A 255 -8.78 6.79 18.80
CA ALA A 255 -9.97 7.45 19.34
C ALA A 255 -9.92 7.52 20.88
N LEU A 256 -9.45 6.46 21.55
CA LEU A 256 -9.25 6.45 22.99
C LEU A 256 -8.20 7.49 23.41
N TRP A 257 -7.06 7.56 22.72
CA TRP A 257 -6.03 8.55 23.02
C TRP A 257 -6.56 9.98 22.88
N GLN A 258 -7.28 10.26 21.79
CA GLN A 258 -7.85 11.59 21.57
C GLN A 258 -9.04 11.91 22.47
N SER A 259 -9.66 10.90 23.10
CA SER A 259 -10.71 11.13 24.11
C SER A 259 -10.23 11.84 25.37
N PHE A 260 -8.91 11.94 25.59
CA PHE A 260 -8.32 12.70 26.69
C PHE A 260 -7.88 14.13 26.31
N GLY A 261 -8.09 14.55 25.05
CA GLY A 261 -7.73 15.88 24.56
C GLY A 261 -8.86 16.91 24.70
N ASP A 262 -8.66 18.11 24.15
CA ASP A 262 -9.61 19.23 24.24
C ASP A 262 -11.01 18.92 23.68
N TRP A 263 -11.09 18.00 22.71
CA TRP A 263 -12.34 17.53 22.09
C TRP A 263 -12.74 16.13 22.58
N GLY A 264 -12.33 15.77 23.80
CA GLY A 264 -12.43 14.42 24.35
C GLY A 264 -13.81 13.78 24.22
N GLY A 265 -14.87 14.54 24.51
CA GLY A 265 -16.25 14.07 24.39
C GLY A 265 -16.67 13.65 22.98
N LEU A 266 -16.20 14.33 21.92
CA LEU A 266 -16.50 13.97 20.53
C LEU A 266 -15.80 12.65 20.15
N TYR A 267 -14.53 12.48 20.54
CA TYR A 267 -13.79 11.25 20.30
C TYR A 267 -14.30 10.08 21.14
N ALA A 268 -14.80 10.32 22.36
CA ALA A 268 -15.49 9.31 23.15
C ALA A 268 -16.80 8.86 22.47
N LEU A 269 -17.59 9.80 21.92
CA LEU A 269 -18.77 9.46 21.14
C LEU A 269 -18.40 8.66 19.89
N LEU A 270 -17.33 9.06 19.19
CA LEU A 270 -16.80 8.30 18.06
C LEU A 270 -16.39 6.89 18.46
N LEU A 271 -15.70 6.72 19.58
CA LEU A 271 -15.29 5.43 20.12
C LEU A 271 -16.49 4.53 20.46
N ILE A 272 -17.58 5.11 20.99
CA ILE A 272 -18.86 4.40 21.20
C ILE A 272 -19.44 3.99 19.85
N ALA A 273 -19.50 4.88 18.87
CA ALA A 273 -20.04 4.60 17.55
C ALA A 273 -19.25 3.48 16.84
N GLU A 274 -17.93 3.56 16.83
CA GLU A 274 -17.03 2.54 16.29
C GLU A 274 -17.22 1.20 17.02
N GLY A 275 -17.29 1.23 18.35
CA GLY A 275 -17.57 0.05 19.18
C GLY A 275 -18.90 -0.62 18.83
N LEU A 276 -19.97 0.16 18.68
CA LEU A 276 -21.30 -0.34 18.29
C LEU A 276 -21.30 -0.93 16.88
N VAL A 277 -20.61 -0.29 15.93
CA VAL A 277 -20.43 -0.83 14.57
C VAL A 277 -19.71 -2.18 14.61
N LEU A 278 -18.65 -2.32 15.43
CA LEU A 278 -17.95 -3.59 15.61
C LEU A 278 -18.82 -4.66 16.28
N VAL A 279 -19.64 -4.31 17.26
CA VAL A 279 -20.63 -5.22 17.86
C VAL A 279 -21.63 -5.68 16.81
N TRP A 280 -22.17 -4.77 16.00
CA TRP A 280 -23.12 -5.09 14.95
C TRP A 280 -22.52 -6.02 13.89
N ILE A 281 -21.32 -5.72 13.39
CA ILE A 281 -20.59 -6.58 12.44
C ILE A 281 -20.28 -7.94 13.07
N GLY A 282 -19.83 -7.95 14.32
CA GLY A 282 -19.53 -9.17 15.07
C GLY A 282 -20.74 -10.06 15.26
N SER A 283 -21.90 -9.47 15.54
CA SER A 283 -23.19 -10.14 15.65
C SER A 283 -23.63 -10.73 14.30
N MET A 284 -23.65 -9.92 13.24
CA MET A 284 -24.06 -10.34 11.90
C MET A 284 -23.19 -11.50 11.37
N ARG A 285 -21.88 -11.46 11.64
CA ARG A 285 -20.92 -12.49 11.19
C ARG A 285 -20.70 -13.63 12.19
N HIS A 286 -21.41 -13.65 13.31
CA HIS A 286 -21.23 -14.63 14.39
C HIS A 286 -19.78 -14.76 14.89
N MET A 287 -19.01 -13.67 14.84
CA MET A 287 -17.61 -13.63 15.24
C MET A 287 -17.46 -13.06 16.65
N ARG A 288 -17.40 -13.96 17.65
CA ARG A 288 -17.28 -13.60 19.08
C ARG A 288 -16.19 -12.56 19.36
N ARG A 289 -15.05 -12.66 18.67
CA ARG A 289 -13.91 -11.75 18.85
C ARG A 289 -14.25 -10.29 18.51
N HIS A 290 -14.97 -10.04 17.41
CA HIS A 290 -15.35 -8.68 17.02
C HIS A 290 -16.36 -8.10 18.00
N LEU A 291 -17.30 -8.94 18.46
CA LEU A 291 -18.28 -8.57 19.47
C LEU A 291 -17.58 -8.15 20.78
N TYR A 292 -16.65 -8.95 21.29
CA TYR A 292 -15.93 -8.60 22.52
C TYR A 292 -15.09 -7.33 22.38
N ILE A 293 -14.43 -7.13 21.24
CA ILE A 293 -13.65 -5.91 21.00
C ILE A 293 -14.58 -4.67 20.94
N GLY A 294 -15.73 -4.77 20.28
CA GLY A 294 -16.71 -3.70 20.23
C GLY A 294 -17.28 -3.35 21.61
N VAL A 295 -17.63 -4.36 22.42
CA VAL A 295 -18.06 -4.13 23.81
C VAL A 295 -16.95 -3.47 24.64
N MET A 296 -15.70 -3.93 24.49
CA MET A 296 -14.56 -3.32 25.19
C MET A 296 -14.34 -1.87 24.76
N ALA A 297 -14.52 -1.52 23.48
CA ALA A 297 -14.42 -0.14 23.01
C ALA A 297 -15.48 0.77 23.67
N VAL A 298 -16.74 0.30 23.75
CA VAL A 298 -17.82 1.04 24.43
C VAL A 298 -17.51 1.22 25.92
N LEU A 299 -17.03 0.17 26.59
CA LEU A 299 -16.63 0.24 27.99
C LEU A 299 -15.47 1.22 28.19
N LEU A 300 -14.46 1.19 27.31
CA LEU A 300 -13.32 2.11 27.35
C LEU A 300 -13.75 3.56 27.15
N ALA A 301 -14.72 3.83 26.28
CA ALA A 301 -15.27 5.17 26.09
C ALA A 301 -15.99 5.68 27.34
N ILE A 302 -16.78 4.82 28.00
CA ILE A 302 -17.44 5.18 29.27
C ILE A 302 -16.40 5.44 30.35
N VAL A 303 -15.40 4.56 30.47
CA VAL A 303 -14.33 4.71 31.47
C VAL A 303 -13.51 5.96 31.21
N SER A 304 -13.17 6.29 29.96
CA SER A 304 -12.40 7.50 29.65
C SER A 304 -13.17 8.77 30.02
N GLN A 305 -14.48 8.81 29.75
CA GLN A 305 -15.35 9.93 30.15
C GLN A 305 -15.53 10.07 31.67
N ILE A 306 -15.40 8.99 32.44
CA ILE A 306 -15.39 9.05 33.91
C ILE A 306 -14.00 9.51 34.42
N LEU A 307 -12.92 9.13 33.73
CA LEU A 307 -11.56 9.49 34.09
C LEU A 307 -11.20 10.94 33.74
N GLU A 308 -11.79 11.52 32.71
CA GLU A 308 -11.50 12.90 32.28
C GLU A 308 -11.79 13.94 33.38
N PRO A 309 -12.96 13.92 34.06
CA PRO A 309 -13.17 14.73 35.26
C PRO A 309 -12.13 14.43 36.34
N LEU A 310 -11.80 13.15 36.55
CA LEU A 310 -10.86 12.75 37.59
C LEU A 310 -9.47 13.33 37.39
N PHE A 311 -8.97 13.42 36.17
CA PHE A 311 -7.67 14.03 35.88
C PHE A 311 -7.68 15.56 35.97
N ASN A 312 -8.82 16.19 35.69
CA ASN A 312 -9.00 17.64 35.84
C ASN A 312 -9.33 18.07 37.27
N LEU A 313 -9.65 17.13 38.15
CA LEU A 313 -9.91 17.38 39.55
C LEU A 313 -8.61 17.49 40.34
N ASN A 314 -8.54 18.48 41.22
CA ASN A 314 -7.44 18.65 42.18
C ASN A 314 -7.25 17.33 42.96
N ALA A 315 -6.00 16.93 43.26
CA ALA A 315 -5.67 15.64 43.89
C ALA A 315 -6.49 15.33 45.15
N PHE A 316 -6.96 16.36 45.85
CA PHE A 316 -7.87 16.27 46.98
C PHE A 316 -9.25 15.65 46.64
N ILE A 317 -9.82 16.00 45.49
CA ILE A 317 -11.14 15.50 45.05
C ILE A 317 -11.01 14.07 44.51
N LEU A 318 -9.89 13.75 43.85
CA LEU A 318 -9.51 12.37 43.50
C LEU A 318 -9.47 11.45 44.73
N LEU A 319 -8.91 11.92 45.85
CA LEU A 319 -8.86 11.18 47.11
C LEU A 319 -10.26 10.95 47.70
N LEU A 320 -11.13 11.97 47.64
CA LEU A 320 -12.53 11.88 48.06
C LEU A 320 -13.35 10.91 47.19
N LEU A 321 -13.17 10.96 45.86
CA LEU A 321 -13.84 10.02 44.95
C LEU A 321 -13.32 8.59 45.12
N GLY A 322 -12.01 8.41 45.32
CA GLY A 322 -11.40 7.12 45.63
C GLY A 322 -11.97 6.51 46.91
N ALA A 323 -12.11 7.31 47.97
CA ALA A 323 -12.76 6.88 49.20
C ALA A 323 -14.24 6.50 48.97
N ALA A 324 -14.99 7.29 48.20
CA ALA A 324 -16.39 7.02 47.88
C ALA A 324 -16.58 5.72 47.06
N LEU A 325 -15.75 5.51 46.02
CA LEU A 325 -15.76 4.28 45.22
C LEU A 325 -15.42 3.05 46.05
N THR A 326 -14.48 3.17 47.00
CA THR A 326 -14.14 2.09 47.93
C THR A 326 -15.33 1.72 48.81
N ILE A 327 -16.07 2.72 49.34
CA ILE A 327 -17.29 2.50 50.13
C ILE A 327 -18.37 1.80 49.29
N ILE A 328 -18.56 2.23 48.04
CA ILE A 328 -19.53 1.62 47.11
C ILE A 328 -19.14 0.16 46.81
N GLY A 329 -17.85 -0.11 46.57
CA GLY A 329 -17.33 -1.46 46.34
C GLY A 329 -17.63 -2.39 47.51
N ILE A 330 -17.35 -1.95 48.74
CA ILE A 330 -17.67 -2.68 49.97
C ILE A 330 -19.19 -2.91 50.09
N GLY A 331 -20.00 -1.92 49.72
CA GLY A 331 -21.46 -2.03 49.72
C GLY A 331 -22.00 -3.06 48.72
N LEU A 332 -21.44 -3.09 47.50
CA LEU A 332 -21.79 -4.05 46.46
C LEU A 332 -21.40 -5.48 46.84
N GLU A 333 -20.22 -5.66 47.42
CA GLU A 333 -19.74 -6.96 47.87
C GLU A 333 -20.66 -7.54 48.96
N ARG A 334 -21.07 -6.71 49.93
CA ARG A 334 -22.06 -7.11 50.95
C ARG A 334 -23.42 -7.49 50.34
N ARG A 335 -23.86 -6.79 49.29
CA ARG A 335 -25.12 -7.13 48.60
C ARG A 335 -25.01 -8.43 47.79
N LEU A 336 -23.87 -8.68 47.17
CA LEU A 336 -23.60 -9.93 46.45
C LEU A 336 -23.54 -11.12 47.40
N GLU A 337 -22.95 -10.95 48.58
CA GLU A 337 -22.99 -11.96 49.65
C GLU A 337 -24.42 -12.23 50.11
N ALA A 338 -25.24 -11.19 50.31
CA ALA A 338 -26.63 -11.35 50.66
C ALA A 338 -27.42 -12.13 49.59
N VAL A 339 -27.20 -11.85 48.31
CA VAL A 339 -27.84 -12.59 47.19
C VAL A 339 -27.36 -14.05 47.14
N ARG A 340 -26.07 -14.32 47.40
CA ARG A 340 -25.55 -15.70 47.47
C ARG A 340 -26.13 -16.49 48.63
N VAL A 341 -26.32 -15.84 49.79
CA VAL A 341 -26.97 -16.47 50.96
C VAL A 341 -28.43 -16.77 50.65
N LEU A 342 -29.16 -15.84 50.05
CA LEU A 342 -30.55 -16.03 49.62
C LEU A 342 -30.69 -17.16 48.60
N SER A 343 -29.76 -17.24 47.64
CA SER A 343 -29.72 -18.33 46.66
C SER A 343 -29.43 -19.69 47.30
N LYS A 344 -28.58 -19.75 48.33
CA LYS A 344 -28.33 -20.99 49.10
C LYS A 344 -29.55 -21.40 49.92
N GLU A 345 -30.21 -20.45 50.57
CA GLU A 345 -31.41 -20.73 51.38
C GLU A 345 -32.59 -21.20 50.52
N PHE A 346 -32.77 -20.61 49.35
CA PHE A 346 -33.76 -21.10 48.37
C PHE A 346 -33.46 -22.52 47.92
N ARG A 347 -32.18 -22.84 47.70
CA ARG A 347 -31.76 -24.18 47.30
C ARG A 347 -32.04 -25.22 48.40
N THR A 348 -31.71 -24.92 49.65
CA THR A 348 -31.99 -25.83 50.78
C THR A 348 -33.49 -26.03 51.00
N ARG A 349 -34.31 -24.98 50.86
CA ARG A 349 -35.78 -25.12 50.97
C ARG A 349 -36.40 -25.93 49.84
N LEU A 350 -35.78 -25.94 48.67
CA LEU A 350 -36.19 -26.78 47.54
C LEU A 350 -35.76 -28.24 47.73
N GLU A 351 -34.60 -28.49 48.35
CA GLU A 351 -34.13 -29.85 48.67
C GLU A 351 -34.95 -30.50 49.81
N ASP A 352 -35.59 -29.71 50.69
CA ASP A 352 -36.52 -30.22 51.73
C ASP A 352 -37.95 -30.50 51.22
N TRP A 353 -38.23 -30.23 49.94
CA TRP A 353 -39.56 -30.46 49.32
C TRP A 353 -39.65 -31.79 48.56
N ASP A 354 -38.53 -32.48 48.34
CA ASP A 354 -38.45 -33.88 47.88
C ASP A 354 -38.34 -34.82 49.10
#